data_AF-A0A7S0BJS5-F1
#
_entry.id   AF-A0A7S0BJS5-F1
#
_cell.length_a   1.000
_cell.length_b   1.000
_cell.length_c   1.000
_cell.angle_alpha   90.00
_cell.angle_beta   90.00
_cell.angle_gamma   90.00
#
_symmetry.space_group_name_H-M   'P 1'
#
loop_
_entity.id
_entity.type
_entity.pdbx_description
1 polymer ?
#
loop_
_entity_poly.entity_id
_entity_poly.type
_entity_poly.pdbx_seq_one_letter_code
_entity_poly.pdbx_strand_id
1 'polypeptide(L)'
;RMSRGSSAGYDRHITIFSPEGRLYQVEYAFKAVKSTGITSIAVRGKDCVCAITQKKVSDKLVDPTSVSHMFRLADNHGCVTTGSLMDAKLQVDQTRKEAAEFKFDHSYEIPVEYLAKQVADRNQVYTQHAYIRPLGVVMIIFGVDEEKGPQ
;
A
#
# COMPACT_ATOMS: atom_id res chain seq x y z
N ARG A 1 19.07 23.23 -19.12
CA ARG A 1 18.43 24.39 -18.45
C ARG A 1 17.58 23.82 -17.32
N MET A 2 18.01 23.84 -16.06
CA MET A 2 17.18 23.39 -14.94
C MET A 2 16.17 24.50 -14.63
N SER A 3 14.88 24.23 -14.87
CA SER A 3 13.80 25.08 -14.37
C SER A 3 13.74 24.92 -12.85
N ARG A 4 13.71 26.03 -12.12
CA ARG A 4 13.45 26.04 -10.68
C ARG A 4 11.95 26.25 -10.48
N GLY A 5 11.21 25.20 -10.13
CA GLY A 5 9.96 25.27 -9.39
C GLY A 5 8.87 26.20 -9.93
N SER A 6 8.70 26.31 -11.26
CA SER A 6 7.56 27.05 -11.82
C SER A 6 6.28 26.21 -11.70
N SER A 7 5.59 26.33 -10.56
CA SER A 7 4.28 25.71 -10.26
C SER A 7 3.12 26.41 -11.02
N ALA A 8 3.29 26.65 -12.32
CA ALA A 8 2.23 27.21 -13.15
C ALA A 8 1.36 26.06 -13.68
N GLY A 9 0.30 25.70 -12.96
CA GLY A 9 -0.76 24.78 -13.44
C GLY A 9 -0.48 23.27 -13.33
N TYR A 10 0.77 22.82 -13.46
CA TYR A 10 1.14 21.39 -13.45
C TYR A 10 1.07 20.70 -12.08
N ASP A 11 0.94 21.48 -11.02
CA ASP A 11 0.87 21.01 -9.64
C ASP A 11 -0.57 20.85 -9.14
N ARG A 12 -1.54 21.27 -9.96
CA ARG A 12 -2.95 21.36 -9.56
C ARG A 12 -3.79 20.36 -10.34
N HIS A 13 -4.41 19.45 -9.59
CA HIS A 13 -5.54 18.57 -9.95
C HIS A 13 -5.24 17.21 -10.57
N ILE A 14 -4.23 17.05 -11.43
CA ILE A 14 -4.08 15.82 -12.21
C ILE A 14 -2.65 15.27 -12.24
N THR A 15 -2.53 13.98 -12.54
CA THR A 15 -1.27 13.23 -12.63
C THR A 15 -0.55 13.49 -13.97
N ILE A 16 0.01 14.69 -14.12
CA ILE A 16 0.81 15.07 -15.30
C ILE A 16 2.25 15.41 -14.93
N PHE A 17 3.14 15.29 -15.90
CA PHE A 17 4.54 15.67 -15.72
C PHE A 17 4.68 17.18 -15.55
N SER A 18 5.44 17.57 -14.53
CA SER A 18 5.93 18.94 -14.39
C SER A 18 7.00 19.25 -15.44
N PRO A 19 7.36 20.54 -15.65
CA PRO A 19 8.49 20.91 -16.51
C PRO A 19 9.83 20.28 -16.11
N GLU A 20 9.94 19.77 -14.88
CA GLU A 20 11.12 19.07 -14.33
C GLU A 20 11.03 17.54 -14.49
N GLY A 21 9.94 17.01 -15.08
CA GLY A 21 9.71 15.57 -15.24
C GLY A 21 9.18 14.88 -13.97
N ARG A 22 8.61 15.63 -13.02
CA ARG A 22 8.11 15.11 -11.74
C ARG A 22 6.59 14.92 -11.76
N LEU A 23 6.10 14.01 -10.91
CA LEU A 23 4.67 13.78 -10.67
C LEU A 23 4.28 14.27 -9.28
N TYR A 24 3.87 15.53 -9.16
CA TYR A 24 3.59 16.14 -7.87
C TYR A 24 2.47 15.45 -7.08
N GLN A 25 1.42 14.95 -7.74
CA GLN A 25 0.34 14.22 -7.08
C GLN A 25 0.82 12.93 -6.40
N VAL A 26 1.83 12.25 -6.95
CA VAL A 26 2.44 11.06 -6.33
C VAL A 26 3.25 11.48 -5.10
N GLU A 27 4.04 12.54 -5.20
CA GLU A 27 4.78 13.08 -4.06
C GLU A 27 3.84 13.53 -2.92
N TYR A 28 2.69 14.08 -3.25
CA TYR A 28 1.66 14.46 -2.29
C TYR A 28 1.01 13.26 -1.63
N ALA A 29 0.76 12.18 -2.36
CA ALA A 29 0.29 10.92 -1.77
C ALA A 29 1.29 10.40 -0.71
N PHE A 30 2.60 10.43 -0.99
CA PHE A 30 3.62 10.08 0.00
C PHE A 30 3.64 11.01 1.22
N LYS A 31 3.37 12.31 1.05
CA LYS A 31 3.22 13.23 2.18
C LYS A 31 1.97 12.90 3.02
N ALA A 32 0.87 12.52 2.38
CA ALA A 32 -0.37 12.11 3.06
C ALA A 32 -0.19 10.82 3.88
N VAL A 33 0.65 9.88 3.41
CA VAL A 33 1.02 8.70 4.21
C VAL A 33 1.70 9.13 5.53
N LYS A 34 2.68 10.03 5.41
CA LYS A 34 3.47 10.53 6.56
C LYS A 34 2.65 11.35 7.56
N SER A 35 1.61 12.06 7.12
CA SER A 35 0.80 12.91 8.01
C SER A 35 0.01 12.14 9.06
N THR A 36 -0.19 10.84 8.89
CA THR A 36 -0.81 9.97 9.91
C THR A 36 0.07 9.78 11.14
N GLY A 37 1.38 9.97 11.00
CA GLY A 37 2.37 9.80 12.07
C GLY A 37 2.44 8.37 12.60
N ILE A 38 1.95 7.38 11.86
CA ILE A 38 2.04 5.96 12.19
C ILE A 38 3.29 5.40 11.54
N THR A 39 4.08 4.67 12.32
CA THR A 39 5.25 3.93 11.81
C THR A 39 4.97 2.44 11.88
N SER A 40 5.27 1.76 10.79
CA SER A 40 5.17 0.30 10.67
C SER A 40 6.53 -0.23 10.21
N ILE A 41 6.93 -1.40 10.73
CA ILE A 41 8.21 -2.05 10.46
C ILE A 41 7.90 -3.51 10.14
N ALA A 42 8.54 -4.07 9.13
CA ALA A 42 8.54 -5.50 8.88
C ALA A 42 9.98 -6.02 8.79
N VAL A 43 10.22 -7.20 9.34
CA VAL A 43 11.53 -7.85 9.37
C VAL A 43 11.35 -9.30 8.94
N ARG A 44 12.18 -9.71 7.98
CA ARG A 44 12.30 -11.09 7.54
C ARG A 44 13.46 -11.76 8.28
N GLY A 45 13.17 -12.87 8.94
CA GLY A 45 14.15 -13.81 9.48
C GLY A 45 14.43 -14.97 8.52
N LYS A 46 15.16 -15.98 9.00
CA LYS A 46 15.40 -17.22 8.25
C LYS A 46 14.12 -18.06 8.13
N ASP A 47 13.39 -18.17 9.22
CA ASP A 47 12.26 -19.09 9.36
C ASP A 47 10.92 -18.37 9.62
N CYS A 48 10.93 -17.04 9.71
CA CYS A 48 9.72 -16.24 9.96
C CYS A 48 9.77 -14.86 9.31
N VAL A 49 8.61 -14.23 9.22
CA VAL A 49 8.45 -12.80 8.94
C VAL A 49 7.59 -12.19 10.03
N CYS A 50 7.98 -11.01 10.49
CA CYS A 50 7.27 -10.29 11.55
C CYS A 50 7.01 -8.86 11.12
N ALA A 51 5.79 -8.39 11.32
CA ALA A 51 5.41 -7.00 11.12
C ALA A 51 4.89 -6.41 12.43
N ILE A 52 5.27 -5.16 12.70
CA ILE A 52 4.89 -4.40 13.87
C ILE A 52 4.41 -3.04 13.40
N THR A 53 3.34 -2.53 13.99
CA THR A 53 2.82 -1.20 13.70
C THR A 53 2.35 -0.51 14.96
N GLN A 54 2.47 0.81 14.97
CA GLN A 54 1.88 1.61 16.03
C GLN A 54 0.36 1.53 15.98
N LYS A 55 -0.25 1.36 17.15
CA LYS A 55 -1.70 1.45 17.37
C LYS A 55 -1.98 2.66 18.24
N LYS A 56 -2.57 3.70 17.64
CA LYS A 56 -2.93 4.93 18.34
C LYS A 56 -4.45 4.98 18.49
N VAL A 57 -4.92 4.87 19.72
CA VAL A 57 -6.34 5.03 20.07
C VAL A 57 -6.43 6.32 20.90
N SER A 58 -6.84 7.41 20.25
CA SER A 58 -6.83 8.74 20.87
C SER A 58 -7.98 8.97 21.85
N ASP A 59 -9.12 8.33 21.60
CA ASP A 59 -10.33 8.48 22.40
C ASP A 59 -10.60 7.20 23.20
N LYS A 60 -10.93 7.36 24.48
CA LYS A 60 -11.27 6.25 25.40
C LYS A 60 -12.60 5.58 25.03
N LEU A 61 -13.46 6.26 24.28
CA LEU A 61 -14.75 5.73 23.81
C LEU A 61 -14.59 4.82 22.58
N VAL A 62 -13.44 4.87 21.90
CA VAL A 62 -13.15 4.00 20.76
C VAL A 62 -12.74 2.64 21.28
N ASP A 63 -13.46 1.60 20.86
CA ASP A 63 -13.05 0.22 21.10
C ASP A 63 -11.69 -0.03 20.44
N PRO A 64 -10.62 -0.28 21.23
CA PRO A 64 -9.30 -0.52 20.68
C PRO A 64 -9.29 -1.69 19.72
N THR A 65 -10.11 -2.73 19.90
CA THR A 65 -10.09 -3.93 19.06
C THR A 65 -10.52 -3.63 17.61
N SER A 66 -11.34 -2.60 17.42
CA SER A 66 -11.78 -2.15 16.09
C SER A 66 -10.70 -1.42 15.29
N VAL A 67 -9.63 -0.96 15.95
CA VAL A 67 -8.52 -0.24 15.32
C VAL A 67 -7.39 -1.20 14.97
N SER A 68 -7.26 -1.52 13.68
CA SER A 68 -6.17 -2.33 13.15
C SER A 68 -5.59 -1.72 11.87
N HIS A 69 -4.27 -1.87 11.74
CA HIS A 69 -3.50 -1.61 10.52
C HIS A 69 -2.93 -2.90 9.93
N MET A 70 -3.21 -4.04 10.56
CA MET A 70 -2.80 -5.36 10.11
C MET A 70 -4.01 -6.14 9.62
N PHE A 71 -3.87 -6.76 8.45
CA PHE A 71 -4.96 -7.46 7.79
C PHE A 71 -4.47 -8.79 7.21
N ARG A 72 -5.27 -9.82 7.39
CA ARG A 72 -5.09 -11.11 6.70
C ARG A 72 -5.53 -10.97 5.25
N LEU A 73 -4.67 -11.34 4.31
CA LEU A 73 -4.93 -11.31 2.87
C LEU A 73 -5.36 -12.68 2.33
N ALA A 74 -4.64 -13.73 2.72
CA ALA A 74 -4.96 -15.12 2.43
C ALA A 74 -4.57 -15.99 3.65
N ASP A 75 -4.58 -17.32 3.51
CA ASP A 75 -4.28 -18.20 4.65
C ASP A 75 -2.81 -18.06 5.10
N ASN A 76 -1.88 -17.95 4.15
CA ASN A 76 -0.43 -17.81 4.42
C ASN A 76 0.11 -16.37 4.24
N HIS A 77 -0.78 -15.40 4.05
CA HIS A 77 -0.42 -14.03 3.64
C HIS A 77 -1.05 -12.98 4.56
N GLY A 78 -0.22 -12.06 5.04
CA GLY A 78 -0.62 -10.90 5.82
C GLY A 78 -0.15 -9.59 5.17
N CYS A 79 -0.71 -8.49 5.63
CA CYS A 79 -0.15 -7.18 5.34
C CYS A 79 -0.28 -6.23 6.52
N VAL A 80 0.57 -5.21 6.49
CA VAL A 80 0.48 -4.04 7.35
C VAL A 80 0.41 -2.79 6.47
N THR A 81 -0.52 -1.90 6.80
CA THR A 81 -0.77 -0.67 6.01
C THR A 81 -0.48 0.58 6.83
N THR A 82 0.19 1.55 6.22
CA THR A 82 0.47 2.87 6.80
C THR A 82 -0.13 3.96 5.92
N GLY A 83 -0.82 4.93 6.50
CA GLY A 83 -1.47 6.02 5.76
C GLY A 83 -2.99 6.04 5.97
N SER A 84 -3.73 6.52 4.97
CA SER A 84 -5.19 6.64 5.04
C SER A 84 -5.86 5.28 5.26
N LEU A 85 -6.61 5.13 6.36
CA LEU A 85 -7.29 3.87 6.70
C LEU A 85 -8.36 3.47 5.67
N MET A 86 -9.02 4.44 5.04
CA MET A 86 -10.04 4.15 4.03
C MET A 86 -9.41 3.64 2.74
N ASP A 87 -8.30 4.25 2.31
CA ASP A 87 -7.52 3.77 1.17
C ASP A 87 -6.90 2.40 1.47
N ALA A 88 -6.46 2.17 2.73
CA ALA A 88 -5.96 0.88 3.18
C ALA A 88 -7.03 -0.22 3.05
N LYS A 89 -8.24 0.01 3.55
CA LYS A 89 -9.35 -0.97 3.44
C LYS A 89 -9.68 -1.29 1.99
N LEU A 90 -9.79 -0.27 1.14
CA LEU A 90 -10.01 -0.46 -0.30
C LEU A 90 -8.91 -1.33 -0.91
N GLN A 91 -7.64 -1.01 -0.63
CA GLN A 91 -6.52 -1.76 -1.19
C GLN A 91 -6.48 -3.20 -0.67
N VAL A 92 -6.77 -3.42 0.62
CA VAL A 92 -6.84 -4.75 1.23
C VAL A 92 -7.93 -5.60 0.58
N ASP A 93 -9.12 -5.05 0.37
CA ASP A 93 -10.24 -5.79 -0.21
C ASP A 93 -9.98 -6.15 -1.69
N GLN A 94 -9.37 -5.23 -2.45
CA GLN A 94 -8.93 -5.53 -3.82
C GLN A 94 -7.83 -6.60 -3.85
N THR A 95 -6.87 -6.54 -2.92
CA THR A 95 -5.77 -7.50 -2.81
C THR A 95 -6.27 -8.89 -2.42
N ARG A 96 -7.26 -8.98 -1.53
CA ARG A 96 -7.94 -10.24 -1.18
C ARG A 96 -8.64 -10.86 -2.37
N LYS A 97 -9.31 -10.02 -3.18
CA LYS A 97 -9.99 -10.47 -4.39
C LYS A 97 -9.00 -11.09 -5.38
N GLU A 98 -7.88 -10.41 -5.64
CA GLU A 98 -6.82 -10.93 -6.51
C GLU A 98 -6.21 -12.23 -6.00
N ALA A 99 -5.94 -12.34 -4.69
CA ALA A 99 -5.42 -13.56 -4.09
C ALA A 99 -6.41 -14.73 -4.21
N ALA A 100 -7.70 -14.47 -3.99
CA ALA A 100 -8.76 -15.48 -4.10
C ALA A 100 -8.98 -15.94 -5.54
N GLU A 101 -8.98 -15.00 -6.50
CA GLU A 101 -9.09 -15.30 -7.94
C GLU A 101 -7.92 -16.17 -8.40
N PHE A 102 -6.68 -15.80 -8.02
CA PHE A 102 -5.51 -16.60 -8.34
C PHE A 102 -5.61 -18.02 -7.78
N LYS A 103 -5.99 -18.17 -6.51
CA LYS A 103 -6.16 -19.49 -5.87
C LYS A 103 -7.24 -20.32 -6.57
N PHE A 104 -8.32 -19.70 -7.02
CA PHE A 104 -9.38 -20.36 -7.77
C PHE A 104 -8.89 -20.86 -9.13
N ASP A 105 -8.17 -20.02 -9.89
CA ASP A 105 -7.71 -20.35 -11.24
C ASP A 105 -6.55 -21.36 -11.24
N HIS A 106 -5.67 -21.29 -10.25
CA HIS A 106 -4.43 -22.04 -10.23
C HIS A 106 -4.39 -23.17 -9.19
N SER A 107 -5.35 -23.24 -8.27
CA SER A 107 -5.43 -24.26 -7.21
C SER A 107 -4.26 -24.29 -6.22
N TYR A 108 -3.43 -23.23 -6.15
CA TYR A 108 -2.41 -23.04 -5.13
C TYR A 108 -2.38 -21.58 -4.63
N GLU A 109 -1.70 -21.34 -3.50
CA GLU A 109 -1.60 -20.01 -2.91
C GLU A 109 -0.76 -19.05 -3.78
N ILE A 110 -1.21 -17.80 -3.90
CA ILE A 110 -0.50 -16.79 -4.69
C ILE A 110 0.87 -16.48 -4.08
N PRO A 111 1.98 -16.45 -4.85
CA PRO A 111 3.28 -16.07 -4.31
C PRO A 111 3.29 -14.61 -3.84
N VAL A 112 3.92 -14.33 -2.68
CA VAL A 112 4.01 -12.98 -2.08
C VAL A 112 4.53 -11.94 -3.08
N GLU A 113 5.58 -12.29 -3.81
CA GLU A 113 6.21 -11.44 -4.82
C GLU A 113 5.24 -11.10 -5.96
N TYR A 114 4.49 -12.10 -6.43
CA TYR A 114 3.53 -11.92 -7.51
C TYR A 114 2.35 -11.07 -7.05
N LEU A 115 1.80 -11.32 -5.85
CA LEU A 115 0.74 -10.50 -5.26
C LEU A 115 1.19 -9.04 -5.10
N ALA A 116 2.40 -8.80 -4.60
CA ALA A 116 2.95 -7.46 -4.45
C ALA A 116 3.10 -6.74 -5.80
N LYS A 117 3.52 -7.46 -6.86
CA LYS A 117 3.61 -6.93 -8.21
C LYS A 117 2.23 -6.55 -8.76
N GLN A 118 1.22 -7.41 -8.62
CA GLN A 118 -0.15 -7.12 -9.09
C GLN A 118 -0.72 -5.86 -8.42
N VAL A 119 -0.52 -5.72 -7.10
CA VAL A 119 -0.94 -4.52 -6.36
C VAL A 119 -0.18 -3.27 -6.85
N ALA A 120 1.12 -3.39 -7.13
CA ALA A 120 1.92 -2.29 -7.66
C ALA A 120 1.47 -1.86 -9.06
N ASP A 121 1.22 -2.82 -9.96
CA ASP A 121 0.74 -2.57 -11.33
C ASP A 121 -0.63 -1.89 -11.31
N ARG A 122 -1.54 -2.32 -10.42
CA ARG A 122 -2.83 -1.64 -10.21
C ARG A 122 -2.66 -0.21 -9.71
N ASN A 123 -1.77 0.03 -8.73
CA ASN A 123 -1.51 1.38 -8.23
C ASN A 123 -0.86 2.27 -9.30
N GLN A 124 -0.06 1.70 -10.19
CA GLN A 124 0.60 2.41 -11.27
C GLN A 124 -0.43 3.03 -12.23
N VAL A 125 -1.53 2.34 -12.51
CA VAL A 125 -2.66 2.87 -13.30
C VAL A 125 -3.19 4.18 -12.71
N TYR A 126 -3.31 4.28 -11.37
CA TYR A 126 -3.75 5.53 -10.69
C TYR A 126 -2.76 6.69 -10.85
N THR A 127 -1.51 6.42 -11.23
CA THR A 127 -0.51 7.46 -11.52
C THR A 127 -0.54 7.96 -12.95
N GLN A 128 -1.24 7.26 -13.85
CA GLN A 128 -1.34 7.62 -15.27
C GLN A 128 -2.71 8.19 -15.64
N HIS A 129 -3.77 7.75 -14.97
CA HIS A 129 -5.13 8.23 -15.25
C HIS A 129 -5.46 9.48 -14.44
N ALA A 130 -5.70 10.59 -15.13
CA ALA A 130 -5.95 11.90 -14.54
C ALA A 130 -7.27 12.01 -13.73
N TYR A 131 -8.22 11.08 -13.90
CA TYR A 131 -9.52 11.14 -13.22
C TYR A 131 -9.54 10.42 -11.86
N ILE A 132 -8.45 9.75 -11.47
CA ILE A 132 -8.30 9.06 -10.19
C ILE A 132 -7.05 9.58 -9.49
N ARG A 133 -7.13 9.77 -8.17
CA ARG A 133 -5.95 10.09 -7.35
C ARG A 133 -5.20 8.81 -6.95
N PRO A 134 -3.86 8.85 -6.82
CA PRO A 134 -3.12 7.79 -6.13
C PRO A 134 -3.65 7.55 -4.71
N LEU A 135 -3.56 6.32 -4.25
CA LEU A 135 -3.93 5.96 -2.89
C LEU A 135 -2.90 6.52 -1.90
N GLY A 136 -3.38 7.11 -0.81
CA GLY A 136 -2.55 7.68 0.26
C GLY A 136 -2.16 6.63 1.31
N VAL A 137 -1.77 5.44 0.86
CA VAL A 137 -1.41 4.30 1.72
C VAL A 137 -0.18 3.60 1.17
N VAL A 138 0.65 3.11 2.08
CA VAL A 138 1.73 2.15 1.81
C VAL A 138 1.34 0.83 2.44
N MET A 139 1.41 -0.24 1.66
CA MET A 139 1.14 -1.60 2.10
C MET A 139 2.43 -2.40 2.07
N ILE A 140 2.76 -3.05 3.18
CA ILE A 140 3.80 -4.07 3.25
C ILE A 140 3.10 -5.41 3.31
N ILE A 141 3.34 -6.25 2.31
CA ILE A 141 2.81 -7.61 2.20
C ILE A 141 3.90 -8.56 2.68
N PHE A 142 3.51 -9.56 3.46
CA PHE A 142 4.42 -10.57 3.98
C PHE A 142 3.74 -11.93 4.04
N GLY A 143 4.52 -13.00 3.95
CA GLY A 143 4.01 -14.36 4.00
C GLY A 143 5.12 -15.39 4.02
N VAL A 144 4.74 -16.67 4.02
CA VAL A 144 5.69 -17.78 3.88
C VAL A 144 5.40 -18.48 2.57
N ASP A 145 6.34 -18.37 1.64
CA ASP A 145 6.34 -19.06 0.37
C ASP A 145 6.91 -20.47 0.53
N GLU A 146 6.32 -21.46 -0.13
CA GLU A 146 6.72 -22.86 -0.01
C GLU A 146 8.13 -23.12 -0.58
N GLU A 147 8.52 -22.38 -1.61
CA GLU A 147 9.82 -22.55 -2.28
C GLU A 147 10.88 -21.60 -1.72
N LYS A 148 10.51 -20.34 -1.48
CA LYS A 148 11.44 -19.27 -1.09
C LYS A 148 11.48 -18.98 0.40
N GLY A 149 10.65 -19.67 1.19
CA GLY A 149 10.50 -19.44 2.63
C GLY A 149 9.85 -18.09 2.95
N PRO A 150 10.13 -17.51 4.13
CA PRO A 150 9.56 -16.21 4.53
C PRO A 150 9.89 -15.09 3.55
N GLN A 151 8.91 -14.24 3.23
CA GLN A 151 9.02 -13.06 2.38
C GLN A 151 8.38 -11.84 3.06
#